data_AF-A0A3A6HFN5-F1
#
_entry.id   AF-A0A3A6HFN5-F1
#
_cell.length_a   1.000
_cell.length_b   1.000
_cell.length_c   1.000
_cell.angle_alpha   90.00
_cell.angle_beta   90.00
_cell.angle_gamma   90.00
#
_symmetry.space_group_name_H-M   'P 1'
#
loop_
_entity.id
_entity.type
_entity.pdbx_description
1 polymer ?
#
loop_
_entity_poly.entity_id
_entity_poly.type
_entity_poly.pdbx_seq_one_letter_code
_entity_poly.pdbx_strand_id
1 'polypeptide(L)'
;MMEVQEALEQLAQAVKESEVYREYRRQSERVDNAGDMREKIDEYRVRNFELQNSVQTEDLLDKLDDFEREYEKFREDPLVEEFLDAELAFCRMMQEIDVKLAEAMDFE
;
A
#
# COMPACT_ATOMS: atom_id res chain seq x y z
N MET A 1 -28.55 4.95 -0.95
CA MET A 1 -27.42 4.00 -1.07
C MET A 1 -26.56 4.23 -2.31
N MET A 2 -27.09 4.77 -3.43
CA MET A 2 -26.27 5.05 -4.64
C MET A 2 -25.18 6.12 -4.43
N GLU A 3 -25.45 7.19 -3.67
CA GLU A 3 -24.52 8.33 -3.58
C GLU A 3 -23.16 8.01 -2.95
N VAL A 4 -23.14 7.18 -1.89
CA VAL A 4 -21.88 6.76 -1.25
C VAL A 4 -21.09 5.82 -2.17
N GLN A 5 -21.79 4.95 -2.90
CA GLN A 5 -21.18 3.99 -3.81
C GLN A 5 -20.57 4.70 -5.03
N GLU A 6 -21.27 5.69 -5.59
CA GLU A 6 -20.76 6.57 -6.64
C GLU A 6 -19.57 7.43 -6.16
N ALA A 7 -19.62 7.95 -4.93
CA ALA A 7 -18.51 8.69 -4.35
C ALA A 7 -17.26 7.81 -4.17
N LEU A 8 -17.45 6.55 -3.74
CA LEU A 8 -16.37 5.58 -3.62
C LEU A 8 -15.77 5.24 -4.99
N GLU A 9 -16.60 5.09 -6.03
CA GLU A 9 -16.14 4.87 -7.40
C GLU A 9 -15.32 6.06 -7.93
N GLN A 10 -15.76 7.29 -7.66
CA GLN A 10 -15.02 8.51 -8.01
C GLN A 10 -13.67 8.60 -7.28
N LEU A 11 -13.65 8.28 -5.98
CA LEU A 11 -12.42 8.23 -5.19
C LEU A 11 -11.46 7.16 -5.73
N ALA A 12 -11.97 5.97 -6.03
CA ALA A 12 -11.17 4.89 -6.61
C ALA A 12 -10.60 5.29 -7.99
N GLN A 13 -11.36 6.03 -8.80
CA GLN A 13 -10.90 6.54 -10.09
C GLN A 13 -9.81 7.60 -9.89
N ALA A 14 -9.99 8.54 -8.96
CA ALA A 14 -8.99 9.55 -8.64
C ALA A 14 -7.68 8.92 -8.14
N VAL A 15 -7.78 7.90 -7.27
CA VAL A 15 -6.62 7.11 -6.82
C VAL A 15 -5.93 6.44 -8.00
N LYS A 16 -6.68 5.83 -8.94
CA LYS A 16 -6.10 5.22 -10.15
C LYS A 16 -5.41 6.21 -11.08
N GLU A 17 -5.86 7.46 -11.09
CA GLU A 17 -5.28 8.52 -11.90
C GLU A 17 -4.08 9.21 -11.23
N SER A 18 -3.91 9.02 -9.92
CA SER A 18 -2.76 9.54 -9.17
C SER A 18 -1.43 9.01 -9.71
N GLU A 19 -0.41 9.85 -9.67
CA GLU A 19 0.95 9.45 -10.04
C GLU A 19 1.48 8.34 -9.13
N VAL A 20 1.10 8.36 -7.85
CA VAL A 20 1.46 7.35 -6.85
C VAL A 20 0.99 5.95 -7.28
N TYR A 21 -0.28 5.80 -7.65
CA TYR A 21 -0.80 4.51 -8.10
C TYR A 21 -0.22 4.06 -9.44
N ARG A 22 0.00 4.99 -10.37
CA ARG A 22 0.60 4.67 -11.67
C ARG A 22 2.05 4.21 -11.54
N GLU A 23 2.81 4.83 -10.66
CA GLU A 23 4.20 4.46 -10.40
C GLU A 23 4.26 3.10 -9.70
N TYR A 24 3.45 2.88 -8.66
CA TYR A 24 3.30 1.57 -8.03
C TYR A 24 2.97 0.47 -9.05
N ARG A 25 2.01 0.72 -9.95
CA ARG A 25 1.63 -0.23 -10.99
C ARG A 25 2.78 -0.51 -11.96
N ARG A 26 3.50 0.53 -12.40
CA ARG A 26 4.65 0.38 -13.30
C ARG A 26 5.75 -0.45 -12.65
N GLN A 27 6.07 -0.19 -11.38
CA GLN A 27 7.07 -0.96 -10.66
C GLN A 27 6.61 -2.39 -10.44
N SER A 28 5.32 -2.61 -10.12
CA SER A 28 4.74 -3.96 -10.02
C SER A 28 4.88 -4.73 -11.33
N GLU A 29 4.62 -4.10 -12.47
CA GLU A 29 4.81 -4.74 -13.79
C GLU A 29 6.29 -5.06 -14.08
N ARG A 30 7.23 -4.24 -13.62
CA ARG A 30 8.68 -4.51 -13.77
C ARG A 30 9.12 -5.71 -12.94
N VAL A 31 8.63 -5.84 -11.71
CA VAL A 31 8.88 -6.99 -10.84
C VAL A 31 8.22 -8.26 -11.39
N ASP A 32 6.99 -8.17 -11.90
CA ASP A 32 6.28 -9.31 -12.50
C ASP A 32 7.04 -9.92 -13.69
N ASN A 33 7.77 -9.09 -14.44
CA ASN A 33 8.64 -9.54 -15.52
C ASN A 33 9.97 -10.14 -15.05
N ALA A 34 10.33 -10.00 -13.77
CA ALA A 34 11.60 -10.45 -13.20
C ALA A 34 11.58 -11.89 -12.64
N GLY A 35 10.47 -12.63 -12.78
CA GLY A 35 10.39 -14.06 -12.49
C GLY A 35 10.57 -14.41 -11.01
N ASP A 36 11.79 -14.76 -10.59
CA ASP A 36 12.12 -15.24 -9.24
C ASP A 36 11.86 -14.20 -8.12
N MET A 37 11.78 -12.91 -8.46
CA MET A 37 11.44 -11.86 -7.49
C MET A 37 9.96 -11.79 -7.15
N ARG A 38 9.09 -12.24 -8.06
CA ARG A 38 7.64 -12.13 -7.88
C ARG A 38 7.16 -12.90 -6.65
N GLU A 39 7.69 -14.09 -6.41
CA GLU A 39 7.28 -14.93 -5.28
C GLU A 39 7.56 -14.25 -3.93
N LYS A 40 8.71 -13.56 -3.83
CA LYS A 40 9.10 -12.80 -2.64
C LYS A 40 8.28 -11.53 -2.44
N ILE A 41 7.87 -10.87 -3.53
CA ILE A 41 6.99 -9.71 -3.49
C ILE A 41 5.57 -10.12 -3.12
N ASP A 42 5.08 -11.24 -3.64
CA ASP A 42 3.77 -11.79 -3.27
C ASP A 42 3.74 -12.19 -1.79
N GLU A 43 4.80 -12.82 -1.27
CA GLU A 43 4.93 -13.11 0.16
C GLU A 43 4.96 -11.83 1.02
N TYR A 44 5.69 -10.81 0.57
CA TYR A 44 5.69 -9.48 1.21
C TYR A 44 4.29 -8.86 1.23
N ARG A 45 3.57 -8.88 0.11
CA ARG A 45 2.21 -8.35 0.00
C ARG A 45 1.23 -9.05 0.92
N VAL A 46 1.29 -10.38 0.99
CA VAL A 46 0.43 -11.15 1.90
C VAL A 46 0.71 -10.76 3.34
N ARG A 47 1.98 -10.72 3.75
CA ARG A 47 2.37 -10.30 5.10
C ARG A 47 1.97 -8.85 5.39
N ASN A 48 2.15 -7.93 4.45
CA ASN A 48 1.77 -6.52 4.60
C ASN A 48 0.25 -6.37 4.75
N PHE A 49 -0.54 -7.10 3.94
CA PHE A 49 -1.99 -7.11 4.05
C PHE A 49 -2.47 -7.74 5.38
N GLU A 50 -1.87 -8.84 5.81
CA GLU A 50 -2.15 -9.45 7.12
C GLU A 50 -1.81 -8.49 8.26
N LEU A 51 -0.70 -7.76 8.16
CA LEU A 51 -0.29 -6.75 9.13
C LEU A 51 -1.29 -5.60 9.21
N GLN A 52 -1.73 -5.08 8.06
CA GLN A 52 -2.72 -4.01 7.97
C GLN A 52 -4.10 -4.42 8.52
N ASN A 53 -4.48 -5.69 8.39
CA ASN A 53 -5.78 -6.18 8.88
C ASN A 53 -5.75 -6.67 10.34
N SER A 54 -4.60 -7.07 10.86
CA SER A 54 -4.49 -7.67 12.20
C SER A 54 -4.12 -6.69 13.31
N VAL A 55 -3.70 -5.48 12.97
CA VAL A 55 -3.15 -4.51 13.92
C VAL A 55 -4.11 -3.31 14.07
N GLN A 56 -4.41 -2.94 15.33
CA GLN A 56 -5.14 -1.70 15.62
C GLN A 56 -4.30 -0.50 15.15
N THR A 57 -4.92 0.53 14.59
CA THR A 57 -4.29 1.66 13.89
C THR A 57 -3.12 2.31 14.66
N GLU A 58 -3.13 2.30 16.00
CA GLU A 58 -2.06 2.84 16.84
C GLU A 58 -0.73 2.05 16.78
N ASP A 59 -0.77 0.73 16.60
CA ASP A 59 0.44 -0.12 16.54
C ASP A 59 0.89 -0.40 15.09
N LEU A 60 0.10 0.04 14.10
CA LEU A 60 0.30 -0.30 12.70
C LEU A 60 1.59 0.33 12.14
N LEU A 61 1.91 1.56 12.55
CA LEU A 61 3.10 2.28 12.11
C LEU A 61 4.38 1.60 12.62
N ASP A 62 4.45 1.27 13.92
CA ASP A 62 5.63 0.61 14.50
C ASP A 62 5.86 -0.78 13.90
N LYS A 63 4.78 -1.54 13.66
CA LYS A 63 4.89 -2.86 13.02
C LYS A 63 5.25 -2.78 11.55
N LEU A 64 4.80 -1.74 10.83
CA LEU A 64 5.25 -1.48 9.46
C LEU A 64 6.74 -1.13 9.42
N ASP A 65 7.23 -0.32 10.37
CA ASP A 65 8.66 0.00 10.48
C ASP A 65 9.52 -1.25 10.79
N ASP A 66 9.06 -2.13 11.68
CA ASP A 66 9.73 -3.40 11.96
C ASP A 66 9.69 -4.35 10.76
N PHE A 67 8.58 -4.37 10.03
CA PHE A 67 8.43 -5.13 8.79
C PHE A 67 9.37 -4.61 7.70
N GLU A 68 9.53 -3.29 7.56
CA GLU A 68 10.50 -2.68 6.65
C GLU A 68 11.94 -3.10 6.99
N ARG A 69 12.29 -3.15 8.28
CA ARG A 69 13.61 -3.63 8.72
C ARG A 69 13.84 -5.11 8.42
N GLU A 70 12.81 -5.95 8.57
CA GLU A 70 12.92 -7.39 8.26
C GLU A 70 13.23 -7.62 6.77
N TYR A 71 12.73 -6.72 5.90
CA TYR A 71 12.97 -6.74 4.45
C TYR A 71 14.13 -5.83 3.99
N GLU A 72 14.98 -5.33 4.90
CA GLU A 72 16.11 -4.44 4.57
C GLU A 72 17.11 -5.09 3.59
N LYS A 73 17.41 -6.38 3.76
CA LYS A 73 18.24 -7.15 2.81
C LYS A 73 17.57 -7.36 1.45
N PHE A 74 16.25 -7.29 1.42
CA PHE A 74 15.48 -7.38 0.18
C PHE A 74 15.51 -6.03 -0.55
N ARG A 75 15.52 -4.91 0.18
CA ARG A 75 15.77 -3.55 -0.33
C ARG A 75 17.18 -3.33 -0.89
N GLU A 76 18.17 -4.19 -0.63
CA GLU A 76 19.49 -4.05 -1.26
C GLU A 76 19.46 -4.22 -2.79
N ASP A 77 18.42 -4.87 -3.33
CA ASP A 77 18.22 -4.94 -4.78
C ASP A 77 17.53 -3.66 -5.28
N PRO A 78 18.14 -2.90 -6.21
CA PRO A 78 17.57 -1.64 -6.71
C PRO A 78 16.18 -1.80 -7.31
N LEU A 79 15.87 -2.97 -7.89
CA LEU A 79 14.56 -3.23 -8.49
C LEU A 79 13.48 -3.43 -7.42
N VAL A 80 13.87 -4.00 -6.28
CA VAL A 80 13.00 -4.20 -5.13
C VAL A 80 12.85 -2.91 -4.34
N GLU A 81 13.92 -2.13 -4.16
CA GLU A 81 13.89 -0.80 -3.53
C GLU A 81 12.89 0.12 -4.24
N GLU A 82 13.01 0.28 -5.57
CA GLU A 82 12.10 1.12 -6.37
C GLU A 82 10.64 0.67 -6.26
N PHE A 83 10.40 -0.64 -6.17
CA PHE A 83 9.06 -1.18 -5.99
C PHE A 83 8.50 -0.92 -4.60
N LEU A 84 9.29 -1.19 -3.55
CA LEU A 84 8.88 -1.02 -2.16
C LEU A 84 8.64 0.45 -1.82
N ASP A 85 9.44 1.37 -2.35
CA ASP A 85 9.22 2.82 -2.20
C ASP A 85 7.90 3.25 -2.84
N ALA A 86 7.60 2.76 -4.04
CA ALA A 86 6.34 3.05 -4.71
C ALA A 86 5.13 2.44 -3.98
N GLU A 87 5.28 1.23 -3.43
CA GLU A 87 4.23 0.56 -2.63
C GLU A 87 4.00 1.25 -1.29
N LEU A 88 5.06 1.71 -0.62
CA LEU A 88 4.97 2.48 0.62
C LEU A 88 4.25 3.82 0.39
N ALA A 89 4.62 4.53 -0.68
CA ALA A 89 3.96 5.78 -1.06
C ALA A 89 2.46 5.56 -1.31
N PHE A 90 2.09 4.46 -1.97
CA PHE A 90 0.70 4.07 -2.18
C PHE A 90 -0.02 3.75 -0.86
N CYS A 91 0.60 2.97 0.02
CA CYS A 91 0.02 2.63 1.32
C CYS A 91 -0.21 3.88 2.18
N ARG A 92 0.75 4.82 2.23
CA ARG A 92 0.61 6.08 2.96
C ARG A 92 -0.56 6.92 2.45
N MET A 93 -0.72 7.00 1.12
CA MET A 93 -1.86 7.70 0.51
C MET A 93 -3.20 7.06 0.90
N MET A 94 -3.28 5.72 0.90
CA MET A 94 -4.50 5.01 1.31
C MET A 94 -4.81 5.19 2.79
N GLN A 95 -3.80 5.11 3.67
CA GLN A 95 -3.98 5.39 5.09
C GLN A 95 -4.46 6.82 5.35
N GLU A 96 -3.93 7.82 4.64
CA GLU A 96 -4.39 9.20 4.77
C GLU A 96 -5.86 9.35 4.34
N ILE A 97 -6.28 8.64 3.29
CA ILE A 97 -7.67 8.58 2.86
C ILE A 97 -8.55 7.96 3.96
N ASP A 98 -8.15 6.82 4.52
CA ASP A 98 -8.91 6.12 5.57
C ASP A 98 -9.03 6.97 6.85
N VAL A 99 -7.94 7.63 7.27
CA VAL A 99 -7.94 8.55 8.42
C VAL A 99 -8.89 9.72 8.16
N LYS A 100 -8.80 10.37 6.99
CA LYS A 100 -9.70 11.49 6.65
C LYS A 100 -11.17 11.06 6.58
N LEU A 101 -11.45 9.85 6.09
CA LEU A 101 -12.80 9.30 6.08
C LEU A 101 -13.29 9.04 7.50
N ALA A 102 -12.46 8.47 8.37
CA ALA A 102 -12.80 8.24 9.77
C ALA A 102 -13.00 9.55 10.55
N GLU A 103 -12.15 10.55 10.36
CA GLU A 103 -12.29 11.90 10.95
C GLU A 103 -13.54 12.62 10.45
N ALA A 104 -13.92 12.43 9.18
CA ALA A 104 -15.14 13.01 8.61
C ALA A 104 -16.42 12.34 9.12
N MET A 105 -16.32 11.14 9.71
CA MET A 105 -17.44 10.48 10.36
C MET A 105 -17.42 10.84 11.84
N ASP A 106 -18.31 11.76 12.26
CA ASP A 106 -18.54 12.04 13.68
C ASP A 106 -19.16 10.79 14.33
N PHE A 107 -18.33 9.97 14.96
CA PHE A 107 -18.75 8.89 15.85
C PHE A 107 -19.00 9.46 17.26
N GLU A 108 -20.06 10.25 17.40
CA GLU A 108 -20.61 10.66 18.71
C GLU A 108 -21.90 9.91 19.04
#